data_AF-Q22N30-F1
#
_entry.id   AF-Q22N30-F1
#
_cell.length_a   1.000
_cell.length_b   1.000
_cell.length_c   1.000
_cell.angle_alpha   90.00
_cell.angle_beta   90.00
_cell.angle_gamma   90.00
#
_symmetry.space_group_name_H-M   'P 1'
#
loop_
_entity.id
_entity.type
_entity.pdbx_description
1 polymer ?
#
loop_
_entity_poly.entity_id
_entity_poly.type
_entity_poly.pdbx_seq_one_letter_code
_entity_poly.pdbx_strand_id
1 'polypeptide(L)'
;MDYSNVEYIKIQANDENQYFLSKDVANLCGQFREFISIQLNNPNRGEYITITLNMAGPVIETIIQYLHYKYKYLSADVKTIPKFDIQPSLALQVLNASIELNI
;
A
#
# COMPACT_ATOMS: atom_id res chain seq x y z
N MET A 1 0.01 26.09 8.64
CA MET A 1 0.65 24.78 8.85
C MET A 1 1.17 24.33 7.50
N ASP A 2 2.43 23.93 7.42
CA ASP A 2 3.04 23.48 6.18
C ASP A 2 2.52 22.05 5.89
N TYR A 3 1.54 21.95 5.00
CA TYR A 3 0.87 20.69 4.64
C TYR A 3 1.74 19.80 3.73
N SER A 4 3.02 20.13 3.56
CA SER A 4 3.94 19.48 2.61
C SER A 4 4.44 18.11 3.05
N ASN A 5 4.27 17.71 4.32
CA ASN A 5 4.92 16.53 4.89
C ASN A 5 3.92 15.45 5.34
N VAL A 6 3.15 14.88 4.39
CA VAL A 6 2.42 13.64 4.66
C VAL A 6 3.43 12.50 4.72
N GLU A 7 3.77 12.07 5.94
CA GLU A 7 4.74 11.00 6.17
C GLU A 7 4.09 9.61 6.09
N TYR A 8 2.84 9.50 6.53
CA TYR A 8 2.07 8.25 6.54
C TYR A 8 0.72 8.41 5.85
N ILE A 9 0.27 7.33 5.20
CA ILE A 9 -1.10 7.19 4.72
C ILE A 9 -1.83 6.12 5.52
N LYS A 10 -3.16 6.20 5.52
CA LYS A 10 -4.04 5.23 6.13
C LYS A 10 -4.74 4.41 5.05
N ILE A 11 -4.71 3.09 5.16
CA ILE A 11 -5.54 2.17 4.39
C ILE A 11 -6.66 1.67 5.28
N GLN A 12 -7.90 1.84 4.83
CA GLN A 12 -9.10 1.32 5.48
C GLN A 12 -9.59 0.09 4.71
N ALA A 13 -9.64 -1.05 5.38
CA ALA A 13 -10.24 -2.27 4.87
C ALA A 13 -11.75 -2.30 5.12
N ASN A 14 -12.43 -3.25 4.48
CA ASN A 14 -13.87 -3.50 4.65
C ASN A 14 -14.26 -3.97 6.05
N ASP A 15 -13.34 -4.63 6.74
CA ASP A 15 -13.53 -5.27 8.04
C ASP A 15 -13.13 -4.36 9.21
N GLU A 16 -13.28 -3.04 9.04
CA GLU A 16 -12.91 -1.98 9.97
C GLU A 16 -11.40 -1.87 10.27
N ASN A 17 -10.57 -2.81 9.80
CA ASN A 17 -9.13 -2.79 10.00
C ASN A 17 -8.48 -1.58 9.32
N GLN A 18 -7.49 -1.02 10.03
CA GLN A 18 -6.76 0.16 9.62
C GLN A 18 -5.27 -0.16 9.58
N TYR A 19 -4.66 0.13 8.43
CA TYR A 19 -3.24 -0.06 8.23
C TYR A 19 -2.58 1.29 7.96
N PHE A 20 -1.41 1.51 8.54
CA PHE A 20 -0.63 2.71 8.34
C PHE A 20 0.67 2.35 7.63
N LEU A 21 1.02 3.11 6.61
CA LEU A 21 2.24 2.89 5.85
C LEU A 21 2.88 4.21 5.47
N SER A 22 4.22 4.22 5.41
CA SER A 22 4.98 5.40 4.99
C SER A 22 4.69 5.76 3.54
N LYS A 23 4.60 7.05 3.22
CA LYS A 23 4.35 7.56 1.87
C LYS A 23 5.31 6.96 0.82
N ASP A 24 6.56 6.72 1.16
CA ASP A 24 7.55 6.13 0.24
C ASP A 24 7.18 4.72 -0.20
N VAL A 25 6.76 3.87 0.75
CA VAL A 25 6.24 2.52 0.47
C VAL A 25 4.92 2.60 -0.30
N ALA A 26 4.06 3.58 0.02
CA ALA A 26 2.80 3.82 -0.70
C ALA A 26 3.02 4.08 -2.19
N ASN A 27 4.03 4.90 -2.50
CA ASN A 27 4.31 5.38 -3.85
C ASN A 27 4.82 4.29 -4.80
N LEU A 28 5.18 3.11 -4.27
CA LEU A 28 5.46 1.91 -5.07
C LEU A 28 4.20 1.34 -5.73
N CYS A 29 3.02 1.66 -5.19
CA CYS A 29 1.72 1.36 -5.78
C CYS A 29 1.28 2.53 -6.69
N GLY A 30 1.04 2.23 -7.96
CA GLY A 30 0.66 3.25 -8.95
C GLY A 30 -0.64 3.96 -8.58
N GLN A 31 -1.66 3.18 -8.21
CA GLN A 31 -2.97 3.69 -7.77
C GLN A 31 -2.86 4.55 -6.51
N PHE A 32 -2.08 4.11 -5.50
CA PHE A 32 -1.92 4.90 -4.28
C PHE A 32 -1.19 6.22 -4.55
N ARG A 33 -0.16 6.20 -5.40
CA ARG A 33 0.57 7.41 -5.78
C ARG A 33 -0.33 8.45 -6.45
N GLU A 34 -1.19 8.01 -7.37
CA GLU A 34 -2.17 8.88 -8.03
C GLU A 34 -3.16 9.46 -7.02
N PHE A 35 -3.71 8.63 -6.14
CA PHE A 35 -4.64 9.07 -5.10
C PHE A 35 -4.00 10.06 -4.12
N ILE A 36 -2.77 9.80 -3.68
CA ILE A 36 -2.00 10.69 -2.80
C ILE A 36 -1.78 12.04 -3.47
N SER A 37 -1.39 12.05 -4.75
CA SER A 37 -1.19 13.29 -5.52
C SER A 37 -2.45 14.15 -5.56
N ILE A 38 -3.62 13.53 -5.79
CA ILE A 38 -4.92 14.22 -5.80
C ILE A 38 -5.24 14.80 -4.42
N GLN A 39 -5.09 14.01 -3.35
CA GLN A 39 -5.44 14.44 -1.99
C GLN A 39 -4.47 15.45 -1.38
N LEU A 40 -3.21 15.48 -1.81
CA LEU A 40 -2.25 16.49 -1.35
C LEU A 40 -2.69 17.91 -1.70
N ASN A 41 -3.42 18.09 -2.80
CA ASN A 41 -3.96 19.38 -3.23
C ASN A 41 -5.33 19.71 -2.61
N ASN A 42 -5.88 18.83 -1.78
CA ASN A 42 -7.19 19.03 -1.17
C ASN A 42 -7.08 19.81 0.15
N PRO A 43 -7.65 21.03 0.24
CA PRO A 43 -7.59 21.85 1.46
C PRO A 43 -8.45 21.32 2.60
N ASN A 44 -9.41 20.41 2.33
CA ASN A 44 -10.31 19.82 3.33
C ASN A 44 -9.89 18.40 3.73
N ARG A 45 -8.65 18.01 3.46
CA ARG A 45 -8.16 16.68 3.86
C ARG A 45 -8.05 16.57 5.38
N GLY A 46 -8.33 15.38 5.90
CA GLY A 46 -8.10 15.06 7.31
C GLY A 46 -6.61 15.01 7.68
N GLU A 47 -6.31 14.58 8.91
CA GLU A 47 -4.94 14.41 9.40
C GLU A 47 -4.12 13.45 8.51
N TYR A 48 -4.75 12.38 8.02
CA TYR A 48 -4.15 11.39 7.12
C TYR A 48 -4.86 11.35 5.77
N ILE A 49 -4.10 11.11 4.70
CA ILE A 49 -4.67 10.65 3.43
C ILE A 49 -5.16 9.22 3.65
N THR A 50 -6.47 9.02 3.52
CA THR A 50 -7.12 7.72 3.74
C THR A 50 -7.56 7.12 2.42
N ILE A 51 -7.09 5.90 2.15
CA ILE A 51 -7.46 5.08 1.00
C ILE A 51 -8.36 3.94 1.49
N THR A 52 -9.57 3.82 0.94
CA THR A 52 -10.47 2.71 1.26
C THR A 52 -10.35 1.64 0.20
N LEU A 53 -10.09 0.40 0.62
CA LEU A 53 -9.97 -0.76 -0.27
C LEU A 53 -11.08 -1.76 0.00
N ASN A 54 -11.79 -2.15 -1.06
CA ASN A 54 -12.87 -3.13 -1.01
C ASN A 54 -12.32 -4.57 -1.03
N MET A 55 -11.43 -4.88 -0.10
CA MET A 55 -10.71 -6.15 -0.01
C MET A 55 -10.72 -6.67 1.42
N ALA A 56 -10.55 -7.99 1.58
CA ALA A 56 -10.43 -8.61 2.89
C ALA A 56 -9.09 -8.22 3.56
N GLY A 57 -9.10 -8.06 4.89
CA GLY A 57 -7.90 -7.72 5.68
C GLY A 57 -6.66 -8.56 5.32
N PRO A 58 -6.73 -9.90 5.29
CA PRO A 58 -5.57 -10.75 4.96
C PRO A 58 -4.96 -10.49 3.58
N VAL A 59 -5.78 -10.06 2.61
CA VAL A 59 -5.31 -9.69 1.26
C VAL A 59 -4.56 -8.36 1.35
N ILE A 60 -5.12 -7.37 2.04
CA ILE A 60 -4.49 -6.05 2.24
C ILE A 60 -3.17 -6.20 3.00
N GLU A 61 -3.12 -7.02 4.05
CA GLU A 61 -1.90 -7.33 4.78
C GLU A 61 -0.82 -7.90 3.86
N THR A 62 -1.18 -8.87 3.01
CA THR A 62 -0.24 -9.49 2.07
C THR A 62 0.30 -8.45 1.07
N ILE A 63 -0.55 -7.56 0.58
CA ILE A 63 -0.16 -6.47 -0.33
C ILE A 63 0.79 -5.48 0.37
N ILE A 64 0.47 -5.07 1.60
CA ILE A 64 1.33 -4.17 2.39
C ILE A 64 2.68 -4.82 2.67
N GLN A 65 2.70 -6.09 3.06
CA GLN A 65 3.93 -6.86 3.26
C GLN A 65 4.75 -6.92 1.97
N TYR A 66 4.11 -7.13 0.81
CA TYR A 66 4.78 -7.12 -0.48
C TYR A 66 5.36 -5.74 -0.82
N LEU A 67 4.64 -4.65 -0.56
CA LEU A 67 5.16 -3.29 -0.78
C LEU A 67 6.40 -3.00 0.09
N HIS A 68 6.37 -3.40 1.36
CA HIS A 68 7.55 -3.29 2.23
C HIS A 68 8.71 -4.17 1.77
N TYR A 69 8.41 -5.41 1.35
CA TYR A 69 9.40 -6.31 0.78
C TYR A 69 10.05 -5.69 -0.47
N LYS A 70 9.24 -5.18 -1.41
CA LYS A 70 9.70 -4.50 -2.64
C LYS A 70 10.55 -3.27 -2.30
N TYR A 71 10.12 -2.47 -1.33
CA TYR A 71 10.87 -1.30 -0.86
C TYR A 71 12.24 -1.69 -0.28
N LYS A 72 12.27 -2.71 0.59
CA LYS A 72 13.50 -3.19 1.24
C LYS A 72 14.52 -3.73 0.24
N TYR A 73 14.06 -4.40 -0.81
CA TYR A 73 14.93 -5.07 -1.78
C TYR A 73 15.07 -4.32 -3.12
N LEU A 74 14.62 -3.06 -3.21
CA LEU A 74 14.61 -2.27 -4.45
C LEU A 74 16.00 -2.12 -5.10
N SER A 75 17.06 -2.11 -4.29
CA SER A 75 18.45 -1.99 -4.72
C SER A 75 19.34 -3.15 -4.26
N ALA A 76 18.72 -4.26 -3.83
CA ALA A 76 19.46 -5.44 -3.38
C ALA A 76 19.95 -6.28 -4.57
N ASP A 77 21.04 -7.02 -4.38
CA ASP A 77 21.46 -8.04 -5.35
C ASP A 77 20.40 -9.14 -5.39
N VAL A 78 19.96 -9.53 -6.59
CA VAL A 78 18.96 -10.58 -6.83
C VAL A 78 19.28 -11.88 -6.07
N LYS A 79 20.56 -12.22 -5.90
CA LYS A 79 20.99 -13.42 -5.16
C LYS A 79 20.70 -13.36 -3.66
N THR A 80 20.43 -12.18 -3.11
CA THR A 80 20.18 -11.94 -1.68
C THR A 80 18.70 -11.77 -1.35
N ILE A 81 17.84 -11.73 -2.37
CA ILE A 81 16.40 -11.52 -2.22
C ILE A 81 15.74 -12.82 -1.74
N PRO A 82 15.15 -12.86 -0.53
CA PRO A 82 14.50 -14.06 -0.02
C PRO A 82 13.18 -14.32 -0.76
N LYS A 83 12.70 -15.55 -0.76
CA LYS A 83 11.38 -15.85 -1.35
C LYS A 83 10.26 -15.12 -0.59
N PHE A 84 9.34 -14.51 -1.32
CA PHE A 84 8.08 -13.99 -0.76
C PHE A 84 7.01 -15.08 -0.85
N ASP A 85 6.58 -15.60 0.30
CA ASP A 85 5.59 -16.67 0.36
C ASP A 85 4.17 -16.11 0.48
N ILE A 86 3.30 -16.53 -0.43
CA ILE A 86 1.87 -16.21 -0.42
C ILE A 86 1.12 -17.48 -0.04
N GLN A 87 0.19 -17.37 0.92
CA GLN A 87 -0.65 -18.51 1.29
C GLN A 87 -1.50 -18.95 0.10
N PRO A 88 -1.53 -20.26 -0.25
CA PRO A 88 -2.30 -20.74 -1.41
C PRO A 88 -3.79 -20.36 -1.38
N SER A 89 -4.39 -20.28 -0.19
CA SER A 89 -5.77 -19.84 0.02
C SER A 89 -6.04 -18.39 -0.40
N LEU A 90 -5.02 -17.53 -0.36
CA LEU A 90 -5.11 -16.10 -0.69
C LEU A 90 -4.63 -15.79 -2.12
N ALA A 91 -3.97 -16.73 -2.79
CA ALA A 91 -3.25 -16.48 -4.04
C ALA A 91 -4.11 -15.84 -5.14
N LEU A 92 -5.34 -16.32 -5.33
CA LEU A 92 -6.24 -15.77 -6.34
C LEU A 92 -6.68 -14.33 -6.01
N GLN A 93 -6.99 -14.06 -4.74
CA GLN A 93 -7.43 -12.73 -4.30
C GLN A 93 -6.27 -11.72 -4.35
N VAL A 94 -5.07 -12.15 -3.96
CA VAL A 94 -3.85 -11.35 -4.05
C VAL A 94 -3.51 -11.03 -5.51
N LEU A 95 -3.66 -11.99 -6.43
CA LEU A 95 -3.47 -11.76 -7.87
C LEU A 95 -4.46 -10.72 -8.42
N ASN A 96 -5.73 -10.82 -8.05
CA ASN A 96 -6.73 -9.84 -8.49
C ASN A 96 -6.42 -8.44 -7.91
N ALA A 97 -6.04 -8.38 -6.64
CA ALA A 97 -5.65 -7.14 -5.98
C ALA A 97 -4.39 -6.52 -6.61
N SER A 98 -3.39 -7.31 -7.00
CA SER A 98 -2.18 -6.79 -7.62
C SER A 98 -2.45 -6.19 -9.01
N ILE A 99 -3.37 -6.79 -9.76
CA ILE A 99 -3.85 -6.26 -11.04
C ILE A 99 -4.60 -4.94 -10.83
N GLU A 100 -5.54 -4.91 -9.88
CA GLU A 100 -6.31 -3.70 -9.56
C GLU A 100 -5.41 -2.55 -9.10
N LEU A 101 -4.44 -2.84 -8.23
CA LEU A 101 -3.53 -1.85 -7.65
C LEU A 101 -2.32 -1.52 -8.52
N ASN A 102 -2.12 -2.25 -9.63
CA ASN A 102 -1.00 -2.11 -10.57
C ASN A 102 0.38 -2.22 -9.89
N ILE A 103 0.66 -3.37 -9.25
CA ILE A 103 1.90 -3.62 -8.46
C ILE A 103 2.59 -4.96 -8.74
#